data_AF-A0A259CBP5-F1
#
_entry.id   AF-A0A259CBP5-F1
#
_cell.length_a   1.000
_cell.length_b   1.000
_cell.length_c   1.000
_cell.angle_alpha   90.00
_cell.angle_beta   90.00
_cell.angle_gamma   90.00
#
_symmetry.space_group_name_H-M   'P 1'
#
loop_
_entity.id
_entity.type
_entity.pdbx_description
1 polymer ?
#
loop_
_entity_poly.entity_id
_entity_poly.type
_entity_poly.pdbx_seq_one_letter_code
_entity_poly.pdbx_strand_id
1 'polypeptide(L)'
;MIYQFRSKAGPDVIMLADLTQRIFDILGRPLEPRGILTVEQLPTLITNLENAILKDLEERAKSNADDQEKPKLADRLGQRAYPF
;
A
#
# COMPACT_ATOMS: atom_id res chain seq x y z
N MET A 1 8.41 -13.99 -2.18
CA MET A 1 8.12 -13.91 -3.63
C MET A 1 8.01 -12.43 -4.01
N ILE A 2 8.38 -12.05 -5.23
CA ILE A 2 8.19 -10.67 -5.72
C ILE A 2 7.09 -10.68 -6.79
N TYR A 3 6.25 -9.65 -6.77
CA TYR A 3 5.20 -9.45 -7.76
C TYR A 3 5.57 -8.29 -8.66
N GLN A 4 5.26 -8.40 -9.94
CA GLN A 4 5.44 -7.34 -10.93
C GLN A 4 4.09 -6.96 -11.54
N PHE A 5 3.70 -5.71 -11.36
CA PHE A 5 2.52 -5.11 -11.97
C PHE A 5 2.93 -4.35 -13.21
N ARG A 6 2.28 -4.65 -14.33
CA ARG A 6 2.57 -4.01 -15.61
C ARG A 6 1.39 -3.16 -16.04
N SER A 7 1.68 -1.96 -16.55
CA SER A 7 0.67 -1.06 -17.10
C SER A 7 1.14 -0.55 -18.45
N LYS A 8 0.22 -0.38 -19.40
CA LYS A 8 0.55 0.30 -20.67
C LYS A 8 0.75 1.81 -20.48
N ALA A 9 0.23 2.38 -19.40
CA ALA A 9 0.23 3.81 -19.14
C ALA A 9 1.41 4.28 -18.26
N GLY A 10 2.32 3.39 -17.86
CA GLY A 10 3.40 3.74 -16.96
C GLY A 10 4.45 2.63 -16.81
N PRO A 11 5.48 2.85 -15.99
CA PRO A 11 6.53 1.87 -15.75
C PRO A 11 6.01 0.67 -14.94
N ASP A 12 6.73 -0.45 -15.05
CA ASP A 12 6.47 -1.65 -14.25
C ASP A 12 6.74 -1.38 -12.77
N VAL A 13 5.82 -1.83 -11.90
CA VAL A 13 5.94 -1.70 -10.45
C VAL A 13 6.28 -3.08 -9.88
N ILE A 14 7.36 -3.16 -9.09
CA ILE A 14 7.78 -4.38 -8.41
C ILE A 14 7.48 -4.23 -6.92
N MET A 15 6.76 -5.19 -6.35
CA MET A 15 6.40 -5.21 -4.93
C MET A 15 6.76 -6.53 -4.26
N LEU A 16 7.05 -6.45 -2.95
CA LEU A 16 7.24 -7.62 -2.09
C LEU A 16 5.91 -8.34 -1.87
N ALA A 17 5.98 -9.65 -1.60
CA ALA A 17 4.79 -10.49 -1.40
C ALA A 17 3.93 -10.06 -0.20
N ASP A 18 4.55 -9.68 0.92
CA ASP A 18 3.85 -9.28 2.13
C ASP A 18 2.96 -8.04 1.90
N LEU A 19 3.52 -7.00 1.28
CA LEU A 19 2.79 -5.79 0.94
C LEU A 19 1.70 -6.07 -0.10
N THR A 20 2.01 -6.89 -1.11
CA THR A 20 1.05 -7.25 -2.16
C THR A 20 -0.16 -7.97 -1.59
N GLN A 21 0.06 -8.96 -0.71
CA GLN A 21 -1.01 -9.69 -0.05
C GLN A 21 -1.92 -8.74 0.73
N ARG A 22 -1.33 -7.86 1.55
CA ARG A 22 -2.09 -6.86 2.33
C ARG A 22 -2.98 -5.98 1.45
N ILE A 23 -2.45 -5.51 0.32
CA ILE A 23 -3.24 -4.71 -0.63
C ILE A 23 -4.41 -5.52 -1.17
N PHE A 24 -4.19 -6.77 -1.60
CA PHE A 24 -5.25 -7.61 -2.16
C PHE A 24 -6.34 -7.97 -1.14
N ASP A 25 -5.97 -8.18 0.13
CA ASP A 25 -6.93 -8.34 1.22
C ASP A 25 -7.81 -7.10 1.41
N ILE A 26 -7.22 -5.89 1.35
CA ILE A 26 -7.97 -4.62 1.40
C ILE A 26 -8.91 -4.48 0.19
N LEU A 27 -8.46 -4.89 -0.99
CA LEU A 27 -9.25 -4.85 -2.21
C LEU A 27 -10.36 -5.92 -2.23
N GLY A 28 -10.37 -6.86 -1.27
CA GLY A 28 -11.34 -7.96 -1.20
C GLY A 28 -11.21 -8.94 -2.35
N ARG A 29 -10.00 -9.14 -2.88
CA ARG A 29 -9.73 -10.00 -4.04
C ARG A 29 -8.63 -11.01 -3.74
N PRO A 30 -8.72 -12.23 -4.29
CA PRO A 30 -7.65 -13.22 -4.13
C PRO A 30 -6.38 -12.77 -4.87
N LEU A 31 -5.23 -12.97 -4.23
CA LEU A 31 -3.93 -12.74 -4.86
C LEU A 31 -3.56 -13.95 -5.74
N GLU A 32 -3.83 -13.82 -7.04
CA GLU A 32 -3.48 -14.84 -8.03
C GLU A 32 -2.15 -14.54 -8.74
N PRO A 33 -1.42 -15.56 -9.25
CA PRO A 33 -0.17 -15.35 -9.99
C PRO A 33 -0.34 -14.50 -11.26
N ARG A 34 -1.55 -14.47 -11.81
CA ARG A 34 -1.94 -13.66 -12.96
C ARG A 34 -3.34 -13.12 -12.71
N GLY A 35 -3.51 -11.83 -12.95
CA GLY A 35 -4.79 -11.15 -12.88
C GLY A 35 -4.72 -9.82 -13.63
N ILE A 36 -5.88 -9.28 -13.99
CA ILE A 36 -5.98 -7.95 -14.61
C ILE A 36 -6.93 -7.10 -13.81
N LEU A 37 -6.50 -5.89 -13.46
CA LEU A 37 -7.36 -4.84 -12.92
C LEU A 37 -7.84 -4.00 -14.10
N THR A 38 -9.13 -4.07 -14.42
CA THR A 38 -9.67 -3.33 -15.57
C THR A 38 -9.87 -1.86 -15.22
N VAL A 39 -9.82 -0.98 -16.22
CA VAL A 39 -9.95 0.47 -16.04
C VAL A 39 -11.26 0.84 -15.32
N GLU A 40 -12.34 0.10 -15.59
CA GLU A 40 -13.65 0.29 -14.95
C GLU A 40 -13.63 -0.06 -13.45
N GLN A 41 -12.74 -0.97 -13.02
CA GLN A 41 -12.60 -1.38 -11.63
C GLN A 41 -11.68 -0.44 -10.84
N LEU A 42 -10.74 0.22 -11.51
CA LEU A 42 -9.72 1.05 -10.86
C LEU A 42 -10.30 2.12 -9.92
N PRO A 43 -11.35 2.89 -10.28
CA PRO A 43 -11.88 3.92 -9.38
C PRO A 43 -12.30 3.35 -8.03
N THR A 44 -13.06 2.25 -8.02
CA THR A 44 -13.50 1.60 -6.78
C THR A 44 -12.34 1.02 -5.98
N LEU A 45 -11.38 0.39 -6.67
CA LEU A 45 -10.21 -0.22 -6.00
C LEU A 45 -9.32 0.85 -5.35
N ILE A 46 -9.13 1.99 -6.03
CA ILE A 46 -8.38 3.14 -5.51
C ILE A 46 -9.07 3.67 -4.25
N THR A 47 -10.38 3.94 -4.32
CA THR A 47 -11.13 4.44 -3.16
C THR A 47 -11.08 3.49 -1.96
N ASN A 48 -11.17 2.16 -2.19
CA ASN A 48 -11.05 1.18 -1.11
C ASN A 48 -9.68 1.23 -0.45
N LEU A 49 -8.62 1.34 -1.26
CA LEU A 49 -7.25 1.44 -0.76
C LEU A 49 -7.01 2.74 0.00
N GLU A 50 -7.48 3.88 -0.51
CA GLU A 50 -7.38 5.19 0.15
C GLU A 50 -8.10 5.17 1.51
N ASN A 51 -9.32 4.62 1.57
CA ASN A 51 -10.06 4.47 2.82
C ASN A 51 -9.33 3.58 3.83
N ALA A 52 -8.69 2.50 3.38
CA ALA A 52 -7.91 1.64 4.26
C ALA A 52 -6.65 2.34 4.79
N ILE A 53 -6.00 3.17 3.96
CA ILE A 53 -4.86 3.99 4.38
C ILE A 53 -5.29 4.99 5.46
N LEU A 54 -6.42 5.69 5.26
CA LEU A 54 -6.95 6.64 6.25
C LEU A 54 -7.24 5.95 7.59
N LYS A 55 -7.93 4.80 7.57
CA LYS A 55 -8.21 4.02 8.79
C LYS A 55 -6.93 3.60 9.52
N ASP A 56 -5.95 3.09 8.78
CA ASP A 56 -4.67 2.67 9.34
C ASP A 56 -3.88 3.84 9.95
N LEU A 57 -3.98 5.04 9.37
CA LEU A 57 -3.44 6.26 9.97
C LEU A 57 -4.18 6.67 11.25
N GLU A 58 -5.50 6.60 11.26
CA GLU A 58 -6.32 6.90 12.44
C GLU A 58 -6.05 5.93 13.60
N GLU A 59 -5.91 4.63 13.32
CA GLU A 59 -5.55 3.61 14.33
C GLU A 59 -4.16 3.88 14.89
N ARG A 60 -3.16 4.16 14.04
CA ARG A 60 -1.81 4.52 14.49
C ARG A 60 -1.76 5.82 15.30
N ALA A 61 -2.59 6.80 14.97
CA ALA A 61 -2.69 8.04 15.74
C ALA A 61 -3.26 7.79 17.14
N LYS A 62 -4.18 6.83 17.29
CA LYS A 62 -4.75 6.42 18.58
C LYS A 62 -3.76 5.59 19.41
N SER A 63 -2.96 4.74 18.77
CA SER A 63 -1.93 3.93 19.45
C SER A 63 -0.70 4.73 19.90
N ASN A 64 -0.33 5.81 19.19
CA ASN A 64 0.78 6.69 19.59
C ASN A 64 0.47 7.60 20.80
N ALA A 65 -0.76 7.56 21.33
CA ALA A 65 -1.11 8.29 22.55
C ALA A 65 -0.65 7.56 23.83
N ASP A 66 -0.18 6.31 23.74
CA ASP A 66 0.13 5.47 24.92
C ASP A 66 1.60 4.97 24.99
N ASP A 67 2.48 5.34 24.05
CA ASP A 67 3.87 4.86 24.06
C ASP A 67 4.88 6.00 23.82
N GLN A 68 5.29 6.64 24.91
CA GLN A 68 6.57 7.33 24.98
C GLN A 68 7.65 6.29 25.35
N GLU A 69 8.32 5.64 24.40
CA GLU A 69 9.77 5.38 24.51
C GLU A 69 10.44 4.77 23.26
N LYS A 70 11.47 5.51 22.81
CA LYS A 70 12.73 5.10 22.16
C LYS A 70 12.86 5.15 20.62
N PRO A 71 13.99 5.72 20.15
CA PRO A 71 14.24 5.96 18.74
C PRO A 71 14.78 4.68 18.09
N LYS A 72 14.15 4.23 17.01
CA LYS A 72 14.76 3.27 16.09
C LYS A 72 15.03 3.97 14.77
N LEU A 73 16.29 3.91 14.37
CA LEU A 73 16.85 4.34 13.08
C LEU A 73 16.19 3.59 11.90
N ALA A 74 14.91 3.83 11.64
CA ALA A 74 14.19 3.29 10.51
C ALA A 74 13.97 4.42 9.49
N ASP A 75 14.82 4.40 8.47
CA ASP A 75 14.63 4.94 7.12
C ASP A 75 13.26 5.61 6.90
N ARG A 76 13.23 6.92 7.15
CA ARG A 76 11.99 7.69 7.17
C ARG A 76 11.53 7.90 5.73
N LEU A 77 10.39 7.32 5.39
CA LEU A 77 9.68 7.50 4.12
C LEU A 77 9.64 8.96 3.63
N GLY A 78 9.53 9.93 4.55
CA GLY A 78 9.54 11.37 4.23
C GLY A 78 10.85 11.89 3.62
N GLN A 79 11.99 11.24 3.84
CA GLN A 79 13.26 11.60 3.20
C GLN A 79 13.38 11.06 1.77
N ARG A 80 12.65 9.99 1.44
CA ARG A 80 12.69 9.38 0.10
C ARG A 80 11.73 10.03 -0.90
N ALA A 81 10.84 10.91 -0.43
CA ALA A 81 9.81 11.55 -1.24
C ALA A 81 10.18 12.97 -1.71
N TYR A 82 11.46 13.37 -1.72
CA TYR A 82 11.88 14.74 -2.07
C TYR A 82 13.06 14.81 -3.07
N PRO A 83 13.14 15.80 -3.98
CA PRO A 83 12.09 16.74 -4.42
C PRO A 83 11.46 16.37 -5.76
N PHE A 84 10.19 16.72 -5.88
CA PHE A 84 9.56 17.23 -7.10
C PHE A 84 10.22 18.55 -7.53
#